data_AF-A0A162Z6A7-F1
#
_entry.id   AF-A0A162Z6A7-F1
#
_cell.length_a   1.000
_cell.length_b   1.000
_cell.length_c   1.000
_cell.angle_alpha   90.00
_cell.angle_beta   90.00
_cell.angle_gamma   90.00
#
_symmetry.space_group_name_H-M   'P 1'
#
loop_
_entity.id
_entity.type
_entity.pdbx_description
1 polymer ?
#
loop_
_entity_poly.entity_id
_entity_poly.type
_entity_poly.pdbx_seq_one_letter_code
_entity_poly.pdbx_strand_id
1 'polypeptide(L)'
;MKINPAPLHLAQTILTALIIVFSIAILGTSAHTLDVFNKQQTSNPWWLPMWPQHFDVHGTKALLASSIVTLVLTSAFLVASYIPSLNLKQKHTLRAALSLCCILPSLLLTLISTVWGHILNRQTPDIDTIQTWSCKYQHSSPLRQDLTLPSNMGNSNFSAVCRESRFALYGTLITFLLLGFSMVLSFVCWGADKYAARQQRKNGETGEEGSVAELSYVPKAYAP
;
A
#
# COMPACT_ATOMS: atom_id res chain seq x y z
N MET A 1 -14.33 6.05 30.90
CA MET A 1 -14.47 6.62 29.54
C MET A 1 -14.91 5.50 28.59
N LYS A 2 -16.05 5.63 27.90
CA LYS A 2 -16.59 4.58 27.00
C LYS A 2 -15.95 4.73 25.63
N ILE A 3 -15.03 3.83 25.26
CA ILE A 3 -14.34 3.87 23.96
C ILE A 3 -15.26 3.31 22.89
N ASN A 4 -15.57 4.09 21.85
CA ASN A 4 -16.31 3.63 20.67
C ASN A 4 -15.30 3.13 19.62
N PRO A 5 -15.30 1.83 19.23
CA PRO A 5 -14.36 1.28 18.25
C PRO A 5 -14.75 1.56 16.78
N ALA A 6 -15.98 2.00 16.51
CA ALA A 6 -16.46 2.31 15.16
C ALA A 6 -15.57 3.29 14.35
N PRO A 7 -15.10 4.44 14.88
CA PRO A 7 -14.23 5.35 14.14
C PRO A 7 -12.88 4.74 13.76
N LEU A 8 -12.34 3.83 14.58
CA LEU A 8 -11.05 3.19 14.32
C LEU A 8 -11.14 2.23 13.13
N HIS A 9 -12.22 1.46 13.04
CA HIS A 9 -12.45 0.59 11.87
C HIS A 9 -12.68 1.37 10.59
N LEU A 10 -13.36 2.53 10.66
CA LEU A 10 -13.54 3.41 9.51
C LEU A 10 -12.21 3.97 9.03
N ALA A 11 -11.37 4.45 9.96
CA ALA A 11 -10.02 4.92 9.63
C ALA A 11 -9.18 3.82 8.96
N GLN A 12 -9.24 2.57 9.47
CA GLN A 12 -8.56 1.43 8.86
C GLN A 12 -9.05 1.16 7.42
N THR A 13 -10.35 1.24 7.17
CA THR A 13 -10.90 1.03 5.82
C THR A 13 -10.49 2.13 4.83
N ILE A 14 -10.52 3.40 5.26
CA ILE A 14 -10.10 4.53 4.43
C ILE A 14 -8.62 4.39 4.06
N LEU A 15 -7.79 4.05 5.04
CA LEU A 15 -6.36 3.87 4.82
C LEU A 15 -6.07 2.71 3.87
N THR A 16 -6.78 1.59 4.02
CA THR A 16 -6.66 0.44 3.11
C THR A 16 -7.06 0.84 1.68
N ALA A 17 -8.16 1.59 1.52
CA ALA A 17 -8.58 2.09 0.22
C ALA A 17 -7.53 3.02 -0.42
N LEU A 18 -6.93 3.91 0.38
CA LEU A 18 -5.87 4.80 -0.10
C LEU A 18 -4.64 4.02 -0.57
N ILE A 19 -4.23 2.98 0.18
CA ILE A 19 -3.13 2.08 -0.21
C ILE A 19 -3.43 1.40 -1.55
N ILE A 20 -4.66 0.94 -1.76
CA ILE A 20 -5.09 0.31 -3.03
C ILE A 20 -4.98 1.32 -4.18
N VAL A 21 -5.47 2.54 -4.01
CA VAL A 21 -5.42 3.59 -5.05
C VAL A 21 -3.97 3.91 -5.43
N PHE A 22 -3.09 4.10 -4.44
CA PHE A 22 -1.67 4.32 -4.71
C PHE A 22 -1.03 3.11 -5.40
N SER A 23 -1.35 1.89 -4.98
CA SER A 23 -0.82 0.67 -5.59
C SER A 23 -1.21 0.56 -7.07
N ILE A 24 -2.45 0.91 -7.43
CA ILE A 24 -2.90 0.93 -8.84
C ILE A 24 -2.14 2.00 -9.64
N ALA A 25 -1.97 3.20 -9.08
CA ALA A 25 -1.27 4.28 -9.76
C ALA A 25 0.22 3.96 -9.97
N ILE A 26 0.89 3.37 -8.97
CA ILE A 26 2.29 2.90 -9.07
C ILE A 26 2.39 1.78 -10.10
N LEU A 27 1.46 0.82 -10.09
CA LEU A 27 1.41 -0.26 -11.06
C LEU A 27 1.31 0.28 -12.49
N GLY A 28 0.37 1.20 -12.73
CA GLY A 28 0.16 1.80 -14.04
C GLY A 28 1.38 2.58 -14.54
N THR A 29 1.96 3.43 -13.70
CA THR A 29 3.13 4.23 -14.05
C THR A 29 4.40 3.40 -14.24
N SER A 30 4.66 2.42 -13.37
CA SER A 30 5.80 1.50 -13.53
C SER A 30 5.65 0.57 -14.73
N ALA A 31 4.44 0.06 -15.01
CA ALA A 31 4.17 -0.76 -16.19
C ALA A 31 4.31 0.04 -17.49
N HIS A 32 3.75 1.25 -17.55
CA HIS A 32 3.84 2.09 -18.74
C HIS A 32 5.29 2.49 -19.05
N THR A 33 6.04 2.94 -18.05
CA THR A 33 7.46 3.29 -18.24
C THR A 33 8.31 2.11 -18.69
N LEU A 34 8.05 0.91 -18.17
CA LEU A 34 8.72 -0.32 -18.60
C LEU A 34 8.32 -0.77 -20.01
N ASP A 35 7.04 -0.62 -20.38
CA ASP A 35 6.54 -0.92 -21.72
C ASP A 35 7.15 0.02 -22.77
N VAL A 36 7.22 1.31 -22.48
CA VAL A 36 7.91 2.30 -23.33
C VAL A 36 9.36 1.88 -23.54
N PHE A 37 10.10 1.56 -22.47
CA PHE A 37 11.47 1.09 -22.58
C PHE A 37 11.60 -0.16 -23.46
N ASN A 38 10.79 -1.20 -23.19
CA ASN A 38 10.85 -2.46 -23.94
C ASN A 38 10.52 -2.28 -25.43
N LYS A 39 9.48 -1.50 -25.75
CA LYS A 39 9.10 -1.21 -27.15
C LYS A 39 10.21 -0.46 -27.86
N GLN A 40 10.79 0.54 -27.21
CA GLN A 40 11.81 1.39 -27.81
C GLN A 40 13.13 0.64 -28.01
N GLN A 41 13.53 -0.20 -27.06
CA GLN A 41 14.77 -0.98 -27.16
C GLN A 41 14.68 -2.10 -28.21
N THR A 42 13.52 -2.76 -28.35
CA THR A 42 13.39 -3.97 -29.20
C THR A 42 12.87 -3.72 -30.60
N SER A 43 12.06 -2.67 -30.81
CA SER A 43 11.33 -2.52 -32.08
C SER A 43 12.19 -1.98 -33.22
N ASN A 44 13.30 -1.29 -32.95
CA ASN A 44 14.07 -0.65 -33.99
C ASN A 44 15.56 -0.44 -33.62
N PRO A 45 16.52 -0.94 -34.42
CA PRO A 45 17.95 -0.76 -34.18
C PRO A 45 18.41 0.70 -34.05
N TRP A 46 17.70 1.64 -34.67
CA TRP A 46 17.98 3.07 -34.61
C TRP A 46 17.73 3.69 -33.22
N TRP A 47 17.17 2.93 -32.27
CA TRP A 47 16.90 3.36 -30.89
C TRP A 47 17.98 2.92 -29.89
N LEU A 48 18.90 2.02 -30.29
CA LEU A 48 20.05 1.63 -29.47
C LEU A 48 20.95 2.82 -29.04
N PRO A 49 21.13 3.89 -29.84
CA PRO A 49 21.88 5.06 -29.36
C PRO A 49 21.13 5.90 -28.32
N MET A 50 19.80 5.76 -28.24
CA MET A 50 18.96 6.55 -27.33
C MET A 50 18.89 5.95 -25.91
N TRP A 51 19.14 4.65 -25.76
CA TRP A 51 19.19 3.97 -24.47
C TRP A 51 20.58 3.31 -24.32
N PRO A 52 21.34 3.57 -23.23
CA PRO A 52 22.67 2.98 -23.09
C PRO A 52 22.62 1.44 -23.06
N GLN A 53 23.69 0.77 -23.52
CA GLN A 53 23.78 -0.70 -23.49
C GLN A 53 23.73 -1.28 -22.08
N HIS A 54 24.24 -0.54 -21.08
CA HIS A 54 24.23 -0.93 -19.68
C HIS A 54 23.09 -0.20 -18.95
N PHE A 55 21.88 -0.75 -19.09
CA PHE A 55 20.67 -0.16 -18.55
C PHE A 55 20.05 -1.04 -17.47
N ASP A 56 19.82 -0.48 -16.28
CA ASP A 56 19.23 -1.23 -15.17
C ASP A 56 17.72 -0.97 -15.04
N VAL A 57 16.93 -2.02 -15.29
CA VAL A 57 15.46 -2.04 -15.16
C VAL A 57 14.97 -2.73 -13.89
N HIS A 58 15.86 -3.30 -13.06
CA HIS A 58 15.50 -4.05 -11.87
C HIS A 58 14.77 -3.18 -10.84
N GLY A 59 15.17 -1.91 -10.71
CA GLY A 59 14.48 -0.94 -9.86
C GLY A 59 13.00 -0.79 -10.24
N THR A 60 12.73 -0.56 -11.52
CA THR A 60 11.36 -0.43 -12.04
C THR A 60 10.56 -1.72 -11.90
N LYS A 61 11.19 -2.88 -12.17
CA LYS A 61 10.57 -4.19 -11.97
C LYS A 61 10.23 -4.47 -10.51
N ALA A 62 11.08 -4.03 -9.56
CA ALA A 62 10.81 -4.15 -8.13
C ALA A 62 9.62 -3.26 -7.70
N LEU A 63 9.54 -2.02 -8.18
CA LEU A 63 8.39 -1.14 -7.94
C LEU A 63 7.09 -1.75 -8.50
N LEU A 64 7.14 -2.30 -9.72
CA LEU A 64 6.02 -3.01 -10.33
C LEU A 64 5.60 -4.22 -9.48
N ALA A 65 6.53 -5.10 -9.13
CA ALA A 65 6.23 -6.30 -8.34
C ALA A 65 5.64 -5.96 -6.95
N SER A 66 6.23 -4.98 -6.26
CA SER A 66 5.75 -4.54 -4.94
C SER A 66 4.34 -3.96 -4.99
N SER A 67 4.00 -3.21 -6.04
CA SER A 67 2.65 -2.67 -6.23
C SER A 67 1.60 -3.75 -6.48
N ILE A 68 1.92 -4.80 -7.26
CA ILE A 68 1.00 -5.94 -7.51
C ILE A 68 0.73 -6.69 -6.22
N VAL A 69 1.79 -7.06 -5.48
CA VAL A 69 1.66 -7.81 -4.23
C VAL A 69 0.85 -7.02 -3.21
N THR A 70 1.16 -5.72 -3.05
CA THR A 70 0.43 -4.84 -2.13
C THR A 70 -1.04 -4.74 -2.53
N LEU A 71 -1.33 -4.55 -3.82
CA LEU A 71 -2.69 -4.46 -4.35
C LEU A 71 -3.48 -5.75 -4.05
N VAL A 72 -2.91 -6.92 -4.36
CA VAL A 72 -3.58 -8.22 -4.15
C VAL A 72 -3.86 -8.47 -2.68
N LEU A 73 -2.85 -8.30 -1.81
CA LEU A 73 -2.97 -8.59 -0.38
C LEU A 73 -3.94 -7.63 0.33
N THR A 74 -3.87 -6.34 0.03
CA THR A 74 -4.76 -5.34 0.64
C THR A 74 -6.19 -5.44 0.12
N SER A 75 -6.38 -5.77 -1.16
CA SER A 75 -7.70 -6.05 -1.73
C SER A 75 -8.30 -7.32 -1.13
N ALA A 76 -7.51 -8.39 -0.99
CA ALA A 76 -7.97 -9.63 -0.34
C ALA A 76 -8.39 -9.38 1.11
N PHE A 77 -7.63 -8.60 1.88
CA PHE A 77 -8.00 -8.21 3.23
C PHE A 77 -9.29 -7.37 3.26
N LEU A 78 -9.44 -6.43 2.33
CA LEU A 78 -10.63 -5.60 2.22
C LEU A 78 -11.87 -6.46 1.94
N VAL A 79 -11.79 -7.35 0.94
CA VAL A 79 -12.86 -8.29 0.57
C VAL A 79 -13.22 -9.18 1.76
N ALA A 80 -12.22 -9.79 2.41
CA ALA A 80 -12.43 -10.62 3.60
C ALA A 80 -13.14 -9.85 4.74
N SER A 81 -12.86 -8.56 4.88
CA SER A 81 -13.51 -7.70 5.89
C SER A 81 -14.99 -7.43 5.64
N TYR A 82 -15.44 -7.55 4.39
CA TYR A 82 -16.86 -7.38 4.01
C TYR A 82 -17.64 -8.69 3.96
N ILE A 83 -16.97 -9.85 3.93
CA ILE A 83 -17.65 -11.14 3.90
C ILE A 83 -18.32 -11.41 5.27
N PRO A 84 -19.67 -11.46 5.34
CA PRO A 84 -20.38 -11.64 6.61
C PRO A 84 -20.14 -13.03 7.22
N SER A 85 -19.91 -14.07 6.41
CA SER A 85 -19.68 -15.44 6.89
C SER A 85 -18.42 -15.59 7.74
N LEU A 86 -17.41 -14.72 7.54
CA LEU A 86 -16.15 -14.76 8.30
C LEU A 86 -16.28 -14.17 9.71
N ASN A 87 -17.35 -13.41 10.00
CA ASN A 87 -17.64 -12.80 11.30
C ASN A 87 -16.43 -12.07 11.92
N LEU A 88 -15.61 -11.41 11.09
CA LEU A 88 -14.38 -10.72 11.52
C LEU A 88 -14.64 -9.56 12.49
N LYS A 89 -15.89 -9.07 12.56
CA LYS A 89 -16.32 -8.08 13.56
C LYS A 89 -16.37 -8.64 14.98
N GLN A 90 -16.72 -9.92 15.15
CA GLN A 90 -16.73 -10.59 16.46
C GLN A 90 -15.35 -11.18 16.80
N LYS A 91 -14.63 -11.68 15.79
CA LYS A 91 -13.30 -12.29 15.94
C LYS A 91 -12.18 -11.26 15.77
N HIS A 92 -12.11 -10.27 16.67
CA HIS A 92 -11.13 -9.17 16.61
C HIS A 92 -9.67 -9.63 16.53
N THR A 93 -9.29 -10.75 17.18
CA THR A 93 -7.92 -11.30 17.09
C THR A 93 -7.62 -11.89 15.71
N LEU A 94 -8.60 -12.57 15.09
CA LEU A 94 -8.45 -13.12 13.74
C LEU A 94 -8.33 -12.00 12.70
N ARG A 95 -9.16 -10.95 12.81
CA ARG A 95 -9.09 -9.78 11.94
C ARG A 95 -7.74 -9.08 12.03
N ALA A 96 -7.23 -8.88 13.25
CA ALA A 96 -5.93 -8.27 13.47
C ALA A 96 -4.81 -9.14 12.86
N ALA A 97 -4.81 -10.44 13.12
CA ALA A 97 -3.84 -11.38 12.57
C ALA A 97 -3.85 -11.41 11.04
N LEU A 98 -5.03 -11.45 10.41
CA LEU A 98 -5.18 -11.40 8.95
C LEU A 98 -4.64 -10.08 8.40
N SER A 99 -4.96 -8.95 9.03
CA SER A 99 -4.46 -7.64 8.61
C SER A 99 -2.93 -7.59 8.65
N LEU A 100 -2.31 -8.11 9.72
CA LEU A 100 -0.86 -8.15 9.87
C LEU A 100 -0.21 -9.08 8.85
N CYS A 101 -0.84 -10.22 8.56
CA CYS A 101 -0.39 -11.17 7.55
C CYS A 101 -0.36 -10.54 6.15
N CYS A 102 -1.29 -9.64 5.83
CA CYS A 102 -1.28 -8.90 4.57
C CYS A 102 -0.33 -7.69 4.58
N ILE A 103 -0.28 -6.94 5.69
CA ILE A 103 0.49 -5.69 5.81
C ILE A 103 1.99 -5.96 5.87
N LEU A 104 2.46 -6.91 6.69
CA LEU A 104 3.88 -7.17 6.90
C LEU A 104 4.67 -7.49 5.62
N PRO A 105 4.27 -8.45 4.77
CA PRO A 105 4.99 -8.72 3.52
C PRO A 105 4.93 -7.53 2.56
N SER A 106 3.81 -6.82 2.48
CA SER A 106 3.67 -5.61 1.65
C SER A 106 4.59 -4.49 2.13
N LEU A 107 4.69 -4.29 3.45
CA LEU A 107 5.55 -3.29 4.09
C LEU A 107 7.04 -3.58 3.80
N LEU A 108 7.46 -4.84 3.97
CA LEU A 108 8.85 -5.23 3.68
C LEU A 108 9.18 -5.07 2.20
N LEU A 109 8.28 -5.50 1.31
CA LEU A 109 8.53 -5.46 -0.12
C LEU A 109 8.57 -4.01 -0.66
N THR A 110 7.69 -3.14 -0.17
CA THR A 110 7.69 -1.70 -0.53
C THR A 110 8.94 -1.00 0.02
N LEU A 111 9.40 -1.33 1.22
CA LEU A 111 10.66 -0.82 1.78
C LEU A 111 11.87 -1.25 0.93
N ILE A 112 11.99 -2.56 0.67
CA ILE A 112 13.10 -3.11 -0.12
C ILE A 112 13.12 -2.50 -1.52
N SER A 113 11.96 -2.41 -2.18
CA SER A 113 11.86 -1.84 -3.53
C SER A 113 12.23 -0.36 -3.56
N THR A 114 11.83 0.41 -2.55
CA THR A 114 12.17 1.83 -2.43
C THR A 114 13.67 2.03 -2.21
N VAL A 115 14.26 1.26 -1.29
CA VAL A 115 15.71 1.31 -1.01
C VAL A 115 16.49 0.89 -2.24
N TRP A 116 16.12 -0.21 -2.89
CA TRP A 116 16.76 -0.71 -4.10
C TRP A 116 16.70 0.30 -5.25
N GLY A 117 15.53 0.90 -5.48
CA GLY A 117 15.37 1.96 -6.48
C GLY A 117 16.27 3.17 -6.22
N HIS A 118 16.42 3.58 -4.96
CA HIS A 118 17.34 4.66 -4.59
C HIS A 118 18.82 4.28 -4.75
N ILE A 119 19.19 3.04 -4.43
CA ILE A 119 20.57 2.55 -4.63
C ILE A 119 20.92 2.58 -6.12
N LEU A 120 20.07 2.02 -6.97
CA LEU A 120 20.31 2.02 -8.42
C LEU A 120 20.37 3.43 -9.00
N ASN A 121 19.46 4.32 -8.59
CA ASN A 121 19.47 5.72 -9.06
C ASN A 121 20.70 6.51 -8.61
N ARG A 122 21.47 6.04 -7.62
CA ARG A 122 22.73 6.67 -7.17
C ARG A 122 23.96 6.20 -7.95
N GLN A 123 23.85 5.14 -8.74
CA GLN A 123 24.96 4.62 -9.55
C GLN A 123 25.20 5.42 -10.84
N THR A 124 24.34 6.40 -11.14
CA THR A 124 24.56 7.35 -12.24
C THR A 124 25.82 8.20 -11.98
N PRO A 125 26.70 8.40 -12.97
CA PRO A 125 26.52 8.12 -14.41
C PRO A 125 27.02 6.74 -14.89
N ASP A 126 27.55 5.89 -14.01
CA ASP A 126 28.15 4.61 -14.41
C ASP A 126 27.09 3.60 -14.90
N ILE A 127 25.94 3.56 -14.22
CA ILE A 127 24.77 2.75 -14.61
C ILE A 127 23.53 3.64 -14.56
N ASP A 128 22.78 3.67 -15.67
CA ASP A 128 21.55 4.45 -15.79
C ASP A 128 20.30 3.57 -15.67
N THR A 129 19.26 4.12 -15.05
CA THR A 129 17.93 3.51 -14.92
C THR A 129 16.91 4.23 -15.79
N ILE A 130 15.71 3.63 -15.98
CA ILE A 130 14.59 4.29 -16.70
C ILE A 130 14.36 5.70 -16.15
N GLN A 131 14.42 5.85 -14.83
CA GLN A 131 14.20 7.12 -14.17
C GLN A 131 15.33 8.12 -14.40
N THR A 132 16.59 7.75 -14.14
CA THR A 132 17.71 8.71 -14.23
C THR A 132 17.92 9.17 -15.66
N TRP A 133 17.83 8.26 -16.62
CA TRP A 133 18.00 8.56 -18.04
C TRP A 133 16.88 9.44 -18.60
N SER A 134 15.62 9.05 -18.41
CA SER A 134 14.48 9.83 -18.92
C SER A 134 14.45 11.23 -18.29
N CYS A 135 14.80 11.37 -17.01
CA CYS A 135 14.88 12.67 -16.35
C CYS A 135 16.07 13.52 -16.80
N LYS A 136 17.21 12.92 -17.15
CA LYS A 136 18.39 13.62 -17.69
C LYS A 136 18.10 14.22 -19.07
N TYR A 137 17.36 13.49 -19.92
CA TYR A 137 17.07 13.87 -21.30
C TYR A 137 15.61 14.36 -21.51
N GLN A 138 14.90 14.71 -20.45
CA GLN A 138 13.52 15.19 -20.55
C GLN A 138 13.36 16.52 -21.30
N HIS A 139 14.43 17.34 -21.33
CA HIS A 139 14.46 18.65 -21.98
C HIS A 139 15.40 18.70 -23.19
N SER A 140 16.07 17.60 -23.53
CA SER A 140 16.82 17.59 -24.78
C SER A 140 15.82 17.70 -25.94
N SER A 141 16.24 18.33 -27.03
CA SER A 141 15.51 18.25 -28.29
C SER A 141 16.29 17.30 -29.20
N PRO A 142 15.62 16.54 -30.07
CA PRO A 142 16.35 15.85 -31.14
C PRO A 142 17.18 16.91 -31.88
N LEU A 143 18.44 16.57 -32.20
CA LEU A 143 19.26 17.41 -33.07
C LEU A 143 18.44 17.75 -34.32
N ARG A 144 18.46 19.02 -34.76
CA ARG A 144 17.83 19.43 -36.02
C ARG A 144 18.44 18.61 -37.14
N GLN A 145 17.78 17.53 -37.51
CA GLN A 145 18.07 16.72 -38.67
C GLN A 145 16.97 17.03 -39.68
N ASP A 146 17.32 17.10 -40.96
CA ASP A 146 16.39 17.36 -42.07
C ASP A 146 15.37 16.22 -42.30
N LEU A 147 15.34 15.21 -41.43
CA LEU A 147 14.35 14.14 -41.43
C LEU A 147 13.26 14.44 -40.39
N THR A 148 12.02 14.49 -40.86
CA THR A 148 10.83 14.45 -40.00
C THR A 148 10.74 13.07 -39.36
N LEU A 149 11.25 12.90 -38.14
CA LEU A 149 10.97 11.70 -37.37
C LEU A 149 9.49 11.69 -36.95
N PRO A 150 8.80 10.54 -37.00
CA PRO A 150 7.49 10.36 -36.42
C PRO A 150 7.40 10.89 -34.98
N SER A 151 6.25 11.40 -34.54
CA SER A 151 6.08 11.98 -33.18
C SER A 151 6.33 10.98 -32.04
N ASN A 152 6.29 9.68 -32.36
CA ASN A 152 6.66 8.56 -31.49
C ASN A 152 8.14 8.17 -31.58
N MET A 153 8.94 8.81 -32.43
CA MET A 153 10.37 8.59 -32.63
C MET A 153 11.15 9.82 -32.16
N GLY A 154 11.45 9.84 -30.86
CA GLY A 154 12.16 10.93 -30.23
C GLY A 154 12.05 10.88 -28.71
N ASN A 155 12.80 11.74 -28.02
CA ASN A 155 12.74 11.89 -26.58
C ASN A 155 11.56 12.79 -26.12
N SER A 156 10.59 13.07 -27.01
CA SER A 156 9.39 13.86 -26.73
C SER A 156 8.59 13.32 -25.54
N ASN A 157 8.60 12.00 -25.34
CA ASN A 157 7.90 11.33 -24.24
C ASN A 157 8.73 11.21 -22.96
N PHE A 158 10.01 11.60 -22.94
CA PHE A 158 10.88 11.40 -21.77
C PHE A 158 10.48 12.25 -20.57
N SER A 159 9.85 13.41 -20.79
CA SER A 159 9.26 14.19 -19.70
C SER A 159 8.12 13.43 -18.99
N ALA A 160 7.24 12.77 -19.75
CA ALA A 160 6.19 11.94 -19.18
C ALA A 160 6.77 10.73 -18.45
N VAL A 161 7.70 10.01 -19.07
CA VAL A 161 8.38 8.84 -18.48
C VAL A 161 9.14 9.21 -17.20
N CYS A 162 9.82 10.36 -17.17
CA CYS A 162 10.49 10.87 -15.98
C CYS A 162 9.49 11.14 -14.85
N ARG A 163 8.37 11.81 -15.15
CA ARG A 163 7.34 12.12 -14.15
C ARG A 163 6.71 10.85 -13.59
N GLU A 164 6.38 9.91 -14.46
CA GLU A 164 5.76 8.64 -14.08
C GLU A 164 6.70 7.75 -13.27
N SER A 165 7.96 7.63 -13.66
CA SER A 165 8.96 6.85 -12.91
C SER A 165 9.26 7.47 -11.54
N ARG A 166 9.37 8.80 -11.45
CA ARG A 166 9.47 9.49 -10.15
C ARG A 166 8.23 9.26 -9.29
N PHE A 167 7.04 9.34 -9.88
CA PHE A 167 5.79 9.04 -9.18
C PHE A 167 5.78 7.59 -8.68
N ALA A 168 6.21 6.62 -9.47
CA ALA A 168 6.26 5.22 -9.04
C ALA A 168 7.22 5.02 -7.85
N LEU A 169 8.40 5.66 -7.84
CA LEU A 169 9.35 5.57 -6.74
C LEU A 169 8.80 6.24 -5.46
N TYR A 170 8.41 7.51 -5.54
CA TYR A 170 7.91 8.25 -4.36
C TYR A 170 6.53 7.76 -3.89
N GLY A 171 5.69 7.29 -4.82
CA GLY A 171 4.42 6.65 -4.51
C GLY A 171 4.62 5.37 -3.71
N THR A 172 5.64 4.57 -4.04
CA THR A 172 6.00 3.37 -3.25
C THR A 172 6.45 3.76 -1.84
N LEU A 173 7.21 4.85 -1.68
CA LEU A 173 7.57 5.38 -0.36
C LEU A 173 6.34 5.82 0.44
N ILE A 174 5.41 6.55 -0.18
CA ILE A 174 4.15 6.93 0.47
C ILE A 174 3.36 5.68 0.87
N THR A 175 3.29 4.67 0.01
CA THR A 175 2.60 3.41 0.29
C THR A 175 3.23 2.67 1.47
N PHE A 176 4.56 2.66 1.58
CA PHE A 176 5.27 2.14 2.74
C PHE A 176 4.85 2.87 4.04
N LEU A 177 4.80 4.20 4.03
CA LEU A 177 4.35 4.98 5.19
C LEU A 177 2.89 4.71 5.56
N LEU A 178 2.00 4.61 4.57
CA LEU A 178 0.59 4.29 4.79
C LEU A 178 0.42 2.88 5.37
N LEU A 179 1.19 1.90 4.88
CA LEU A 179 1.22 0.54 5.43
C LEU A 179 1.72 0.53 6.87
N GLY A 180 2.75 1.33 7.19
CA GLY A 180 3.25 1.50 8.56
C GLY A 180 2.18 2.09 9.50
N PHE A 181 1.49 3.14 9.06
CA PHE A 181 0.37 3.70 9.81
C PHE A 181 -0.78 2.69 9.97
N SER A 182 -1.05 1.89 8.93
CA SER A 182 -2.07 0.83 8.97
C SER A 182 -1.71 -0.27 9.97
N MET A 183 -0.43 -0.62 10.07
CA MET A 183 0.05 -1.58 11.06
C MET A 183 -0.20 -1.07 12.49
N VAL A 184 0.16 0.19 12.77
CA VAL A 184 -0.10 0.84 14.07
C VAL A 184 -1.60 0.86 14.38
N LEU A 185 -2.44 1.27 13.42
CA LEU A 185 -3.89 1.26 13.60
C LEU A 185 -4.43 -0.14 13.86
N SER A 186 -3.92 -1.18 13.21
CA SER A 186 -4.33 -2.57 13.47
C SER A 186 -4.05 -2.98 14.92
N PHE A 187 -2.89 -2.60 15.48
CA PHE A 187 -2.59 -2.85 16.90
C PHE A 187 -3.49 -2.07 17.84
N VAL A 188 -3.74 -0.78 17.55
CA VAL A 188 -4.61 0.08 18.36
C VAL A 188 -6.05 -0.45 18.34
N CYS A 189 -6.59 -0.83 17.17
CA CYS A 189 -7.91 -1.44 17.04
C CYS A 189 -8.00 -2.73 17.85
N TRP A 190 -7.01 -3.61 17.71
CA TRP A 190 -6.98 -4.88 18.44
C TRP A 190 -6.96 -4.66 19.97
N GLY A 191 -6.15 -3.71 20.45
CA GLY A 191 -6.10 -3.33 21.86
C GLY A 191 -7.41 -2.74 22.37
N ALA A 192 -8.03 -1.84 21.59
CA ALA A 192 -9.32 -1.25 21.92
C ALA A 192 -10.44 -2.30 21.98
N ASP A 193 -10.48 -3.22 21.02
CA ASP A 193 -11.45 -4.32 20.98
C ASP A 193 -11.27 -5.28 22.16
N LYS A 194 -10.02 -5.64 22.49
CA LYS A 194 -9.68 -6.42 23.69
C LYS A 194 -10.13 -5.73 24.97
N TYR A 195 -9.90 -4.43 25.08
CA TYR A 195 -10.29 -3.64 26.26
C TYR A 195 -11.81 -3.55 26.39
N ALA A 196 -12.52 -3.27 25.29
CA ALA A 196 -13.99 -3.22 25.27
C ALA A 196 -14.62 -4.57 25.63
N ALA A 197 -14.09 -5.68 25.13
CA ALA A 197 -14.54 -7.02 25.48
C ALA A 197 -14.35 -7.35 26.97
N ARG A 198 -13.24 -6.89 27.58
CA ARG A 198 -13.01 -7.05 29.04
C ARG A 198 -13.98 -6.24 29.87
N GLN A 199 -14.28 -5.00 29.46
CA GLN A 199 -15.25 -4.15 30.14
C GLN A 199 -16.66 -4.75 30.12
N GLN A 200 -17.07 -5.36 29.00
CA GLN A 200 -18.37 -6.04 28.93
C GLN A 200 -18.46 -7.23 29.87
N ARG A 201 -17.39 -8.03 30.00
CA ARG A 201 -17.36 -9.15 30.97
C ARG A 201 -17.51 -8.66 32.40
N LYS A 202 -16.73 -7.66 32.79
CA LYS A 202 -16.78 -7.10 34.15
C LYS A 202 -18.16 -6.52 34.49
N ASN A 203 -18.78 -5.80 33.56
CA ASN A 203 -20.10 -5.22 33.77
C ASN A 203 -21.22 -6.27 33.78
N GLY A 204 -21.06 -7.39 33.07
CA GLY A 204 -21.99 -8.52 33.11
C GLY A 204 -21.97 -9.23 34.47
N GLU A 205 -20.78 -9.50 35.01
CA GLU A 205 -20.61 -10.10 36.34
C GLU A 205 -21.23 -9.23 37.45
N THR A 206 -21.00 -7.90 37.41
CA THR A 206 -21.57 -6.99 38.42
C THR A 206 -23.10 -6.85 38.29
N GLY A 207 -23.65 -7.03 37.08
CA GLY A 207 -25.10 -7.01 36.84
C GLY A 207 -25.82 -8.29 37.32
N GLU A 208 -25.19 -9.46 37.15
CA GLU A 208 -25.72 -10.72 37.69
C GLU A 208 -25.64 -10.75 39.22
N GLU A 209 -24.55 -10.29 39.84
CA GLU A 209 -24.43 -10.21 41.31
C GLU A 209 -25.49 -9.27 41.92
N GLY A 210 -25.75 -8.12 41.28
CA GLY A 210 -26.80 -7.18 41.72
C GLY A 210 -28.21 -7.76 41.60
N SER A 211 -28.50 -8.48 40.52
CA SER A 211 -29.81 -9.12 40.31
C SER A 211 -30.06 -10.29 41.27
N VAL A 212 -29.02 -11.06 41.62
CA VAL A 212 -29.12 -12.15 42.61
C VAL A 212 -29.26 -11.60 44.03
N ALA A 213 -28.60 -10.48 44.34
CA ALA A 213 -28.75 -9.79 45.63
C ALA A 213 -30.16 -9.17 45.81
N GLU A 214 -30.75 -8.57 44.77
CA GLU A 214 -32.12 -8.05 44.83
C GLU A 214 -33.18 -9.17 44.98
N LEU A 215 -33.00 -10.32 44.32
CA LEU A 215 -33.94 -11.45 44.45
C LEU A 215 -33.89 -12.14 45.82
N SER A 216 -32.81 -11.95 46.59
CA SER A 216 -32.65 -12.50 47.93
C SER A 216 -33.20 -11.58 49.03
N TYR A 217 -33.50 -10.31 48.70
CA TYR A 217 -34.14 -9.37 49.62
C TYR A 217 -35.66 -9.54 49.60
N VAL A 218 -36.17 -10.62 50.17
CA VAL A 218 -37.59 -10.70 50.58
C VAL A 218 -37.70 -10.04 51.95
N PRO A 219 -38.29 -8.84 52.09
CA PRO A 219 -38.50 -8.26 53.40
C PRO A 219 -39.43 -9.18 54.21
N LYS A 220 -38.94 -9.68 55.36
CA LYS A 220 -39.78 -10.31 56.38
C LYS A 220 -40.72 -9.26 56.96
N ALA A 221 -41.81 -8.98 56.27
CA ALA A 221 -42.89 -8.16 56.79
C ALA A 221 -44.16 -9.00 56.79
N TYR A 222 -44.67 -9.23 58.00
CA TYR A 222 -45.96 -9.83 58.35
C TYR A 222 -46.13 -11.35 58.16
N ALA A 223 -45.90 -12.08 59.25
CA ALA A 223 -46.72 -13.24 59.59
C ALA A 223 -47.53 -12.86 60.87
N PRO A 224 -48.86 -12.99 60.87
CA PRO A 224 -49.70 -12.79 62.06
C PRO A 224 -49.49 -13.88 63.11
#